data_AF-A0A1I3HSV3-F1
#
_entry.id   AF-A0A1I3HSV3-F1
#
_cell.length_a   1.000
_cell.length_b   1.000
_cell.length_c   1.000
_cell.angle_alpha   90.00
_cell.angle_beta   90.00
_cell.angle_gamma   90.00
#
_symmetry.space_group_name_H-M   'P 1'
#
loop_
_entity.id
_entity.type
_entity.pdbx_description
1 polymer ?
#
loop_
_entity_poly.entity_id
_entity_poly.type
_entity_poly.pdbx_seq_one_letter_code
_entity_poly.pdbx_strand_id
1 'polypeptide(L)'
;MVYGDAPSMNYWKLFVKNEPHERAEINHDERLIEQYLQYLTPHPASLSPKEQKEQAQAITCFGIRDWGKEPFEAGCHIWKPGILVDQSIAALASFGVADSISQRNIHICGEAYSDFQGFIEGGLRSVLTVLKHIN
;
A
#
# COMPACT_ATOMS: atom_id res chain seq x y z
N MET A 1 12.27 2.34 -9.87
CA MET A 1 11.31 1.95 -8.81
C MET A 1 10.74 0.59 -9.17
N VAL A 2 10.90 -0.40 -8.30
CA VAL A 2 10.14 -1.66 -8.39
C VAL A 2 8.88 -1.44 -7.57
N TYR A 3 7.72 -1.68 -8.17
CA TYR A 3 6.43 -1.63 -7.49
C TYR A 3 5.66 -2.87 -7.89
N GLY A 4 5.10 -3.57 -6.90
CA GLY A 4 4.43 -4.84 -7.13
C GLY A 4 3.51 -5.20 -5.98
N ASP A 5 2.55 -6.06 -6.29
CA ASP A 5 1.56 -6.63 -5.39
C ASP A 5 1.85 -8.12 -5.15
N ALA A 6 0.97 -8.81 -4.43
CA ALA A 6 1.05 -10.25 -4.27
C ALA A 6 0.81 -10.96 -5.62
N PRO A 7 1.61 -11.98 -5.99
CA PRO A 7 2.62 -12.65 -5.16
C PRO A 7 4.04 -12.04 -5.27
N SER A 8 4.29 -11.15 -6.24
CA SER A 8 5.63 -10.63 -6.57
C SER A 8 6.34 -9.98 -5.37
N MET A 9 5.58 -9.33 -4.48
CA MET A 9 6.13 -8.67 -3.28
C MET A 9 6.79 -9.63 -2.29
N ASN A 10 6.44 -10.93 -2.30
CA ASN A 10 6.93 -11.89 -1.29
C ASN A 10 8.44 -12.08 -1.34
N TYR A 11 9.05 -11.96 -2.52
CA TYR A 11 10.50 -11.99 -2.68
C TYR A 11 11.18 -10.84 -1.93
N TRP A 12 10.60 -9.63 -2.00
CA TRP A 12 11.17 -8.41 -1.42
C TRP A 12 11.00 -8.31 0.09
N LYS A 13 10.03 -9.03 0.68
CA LYS A 13 9.78 -9.05 2.14
C LYS A 13 10.99 -9.49 2.96
N LEU A 14 11.92 -10.24 2.37
CA LEU A 14 13.15 -10.69 3.02
C LEU A 14 14.13 -9.54 3.34
N PHE A 15 13.97 -8.39 2.69
CA PHE A 15 14.80 -7.18 2.89
C PHE A 15 14.13 -6.13 3.80
N VAL A 16 12.94 -6.44 4.33
CA VAL A 16 12.21 -5.60 5.27
C VAL A 16 12.42 -6.16 6.68
N LYS A 17 12.69 -5.30 7.66
CA LYS A 17 12.86 -5.72 9.05
C LYS A 17 11.61 -6.39 9.61
N ASN A 18 11.81 -7.21 10.63
CA ASN A 18 10.71 -7.84 11.35
C ASN A 18 10.18 -6.94 12.50
N GLU A 19 9.83 -5.70 12.19
CA GLU A 19 9.25 -4.71 13.10
C GLU A 19 8.11 -3.94 12.39
N PRO A 20 7.17 -3.31 13.10
CA PRO A 20 6.17 -2.46 12.47
C PRO A 20 6.81 -1.44 11.52
N HIS A 21 6.36 -1.44 10.28
CA HIS A 21 6.94 -0.67 9.20
C HIS A 21 6.23 0.69 9.11
N GLU A 22 6.46 1.57 10.08
CA GLU A 22 5.81 2.88 10.14
C GLU A 22 6.24 3.82 8.99
N ARG A 23 7.53 3.78 8.63
CA ARG A 23 8.19 4.61 7.61
C ARG A 23 8.99 3.74 6.65
N ALA A 24 9.30 4.22 5.44
CA ALA A 24 10.18 3.49 4.54
C ALA A 24 11.57 3.28 5.15
N GLU A 25 12.14 2.09 4.96
CA GLU A 25 13.52 1.80 5.33
C GLU A 25 14.46 2.36 4.27
N ILE A 26 15.28 3.35 4.63
CA ILE A 26 16.20 4.04 3.71
C ILE A 26 17.63 3.61 4.01
N ASN A 27 18.39 3.25 2.98
CA ASN A 27 19.81 2.88 3.03
C ASN A 27 20.13 1.81 4.09
N HIS A 28 19.24 0.83 4.27
CA HIS A 28 19.34 -0.13 5.36
C HIS A 28 19.98 -1.47 4.93
N ASP A 29 19.35 -2.22 4.03
CA ASP A 29 19.87 -3.51 3.56
C ASP A 29 20.52 -3.36 2.18
N GLU A 30 21.85 -3.28 2.14
CA GLU A 30 22.62 -3.10 0.89
C GLU A 30 22.40 -4.24 -0.12
N ARG A 31 21.98 -5.44 0.32
CA ARG A 31 21.64 -6.56 -0.58
C ARG A 31 20.47 -6.22 -1.51
N LEU A 32 19.64 -5.23 -1.14
CA LEU A 32 18.56 -4.73 -1.98
C LEU A 32 19.10 -4.15 -3.29
N ILE A 33 20.24 -3.46 -3.25
CA ILE A 33 20.90 -2.92 -4.45
C ILE A 33 21.30 -4.06 -5.38
N GLU A 34 21.95 -5.08 -4.84
CA GLU A 34 22.42 -6.23 -5.62
C GLU A 34 21.25 -6.95 -6.30
N GLN A 35 20.16 -7.22 -5.57
CA GLN A 35 18.98 -7.86 -6.15
C GLN A 35 18.29 -6.96 -7.18
N TYR A 36 18.20 -5.66 -6.92
CA TYR A 36 17.63 -4.71 -7.88
C TYR A 36 18.41 -4.68 -9.20
N LEU A 37 19.74 -4.67 -9.13
CA LEU A 37 20.61 -4.69 -10.32
C LEU A 37 20.48 -5.98 -11.12
N GLN A 38 20.23 -7.14 -10.49
CA GLN A 38 19.96 -8.38 -11.22
C GLN A 38 18.76 -8.27 -12.17
N TYR A 39 17.75 -7.47 -11.84
CA TYR A 39 16.59 -7.25 -12.70
C TYR A 39 16.81 -6.19 -13.78
N LEU A 40 17.60 -5.16 -13.51
CA LEU A 40 17.81 -4.06 -14.44
C LEU A 40 18.92 -4.29 -15.44
N THR A 41 19.96 -5.04 -15.06
CA THR A 41 21.13 -5.25 -15.89
C THR A 41 20.87 -6.34 -16.91
N PRO A 42 20.97 -6.06 -18.22
CA PRO A 42 20.92 -7.10 -19.24
C PRO A 42 22.10 -8.07 -19.06
N HIS A 43 21.83 -9.36 -18.94
CA HIS A 43 22.84 -10.41 -18.70
C HIS A 43 23.73 -10.11 -17.47
N PRO A 44 23.17 -10.04 -16.25
CA PRO A 44 23.95 -9.66 -15.06
C PRO A 44 25.11 -10.63 -14.78
N ALA A 45 24.96 -11.90 -15.20
CA ALA A 45 26.00 -12.92 -15.09
C ALA A 45 27.24 -12.68 -15.99
N SER A 46 27.16 -11.79 -17.00
CA SER A 46 28.31 -11.45 -17.85
C SER A 46 29.18 -10.33 -17.28
N LEU A 47 28.73 -9.62 -16.24
CA LEU A 47 29.53 -8.56 -15.63
C LEU A 47 30.61 -9.14 -14.71
N SER A 48 31.80 -8.56 -14.77
CA SER A 48 32.87 -8.82 -13.81
C SER A 48 32.51 -8.31 -12.40
N PRO A 49 33.11 -8.85 -11.33
CA PRO A 49 32.89 -8.37 -9.97
C PRO A 49 33.19 -6.87 -9.78
N LYS A 50 34.13 -6.32 -10.57
CA LYS A 50 34.47 -4.90 -10.54
C LYS A 50 33.33 -4.04 -11.10
N GLU A 51 32.78 -4.42 -12.25
CA GLU A 51 31.66 -3.71 -12.88
C GLU A 51 30.40 -3.77 -12.01
N GLN A 52 30.12 -4.93 -11.40
CA GLN A 52 29.00 -5.07 -10.46
C GLN A 52 29.13 -4.12 -9.28
N LYS A 53 30.34 -4.01 -8.70
CA LYS A 53 30.62 -3.09 -7.59
C LYS A 53 30.49 -1.63 -8.01
N GLU A 54 31.00 -1.25 -9.17
CA GLU A 54 30.89 0.12 -9.69
C GLU A 54 29.42 0.51 -9.93
N GLN A 55 28.60 -0.41 -10.46
CA GLN A 55 27.15 -0.19 -10.62
C GLN A 55 26.44 -0.04 -9.28
N ALA A 56 26.75 -0.89 -8.29
CA ALA A 56 26.17 -0.78 -6.95
C ALA A 56 26.54 0.56 -6.28
N GLN A 57 27.79 1.00 -6.42
CA GLN A 57 28.27 2.27 -5.87
C GLN A 57 27.65 3.51 -6.55
N ALA A 58 27.13 3.37 -7.77
CA ALA A 58 26.41 4.46 -8.44
C ALA A 58 25.03 4.73 -7.81
N ILE A 59 24.46 3.77 -7.05
CA ILE A 59 23.21 3.94 -6.32
C ILE A 59 23.51 4.57 -4.96
N THR A 60 23.35 5.88 -4.87
CA THR A 60 23.68 6.67 -3.67
C THR A 60 22.57 6.70 -2.61
N CYS A 61 21.35 6.30 -2.99
CA CYS A 61 20.21 6.23 -2.09
C CYS A 61 19.23 5.17 -2.58
N PHE A 62 18.73 4.37 -1.64
CA PHE A 62 17.74 3.34 -1.90
C PHE A 62 16.82 3.20 -0.70
N GLY A 63 15.65 2.63 -0.92
CA GLY A 63 14.76 2.30 0.17
C GLY A 63 13.69 1.31 -0.23
N ILE A 64 13.10 0.68 0.77
CA ILE A 64 12.04 -0.29 0.61
C ILE A 64 10.85 0.11 1.48
N ARG A 65 9.65 -0.12 0.94
CA ARG A 65 8.39 0.10 1.63
C ARG A 65 7.48 -1.09 1.41
N ASP A 66 7.04 -1.73 2.50
CA ASP A 66 6.01 -2.75 2.49
C ASP A 66 4.75 -2.19 3.14
N TRP A 67 3.78 -1.83 2.30
CA TRP A 67 2.47 -1.33 2.76
C TRP A 67 1.60 -2.42 3.38
N GLY A 68 1.89 -3.69 3.14
CA GLY A 68 1.16 -4.83 3.72
C GLY A 68 1.59 -5.20 5.13
N LYS A 69 2.54 -4.46 5.71
CA LYS A 69 3.03 -4.68 7.08
C LYS A 69 2.35 -3.73 8.06
N GLU A 70 2.25 -4.14 9.32
CA GLU A 70 1.75 -3.28 10.40
C GLU A 70 2.49 -1.93 10.40
N PRO A 71 1.81 -0.80 10.70
CA PRO A 71 0.40 -0.69 11.10
C PRO A 71 -0.58 -0.45 9.92
N PHE A 72 -0.14 -0.53 8.67
CA PHE A 72 -0.98 -0.16 7.52
C PHE A 72 -1.71 -1.35 6.89
N GLU A 73 -1.05 -2.51 6.85
CA GLU A 73 -1.60 -3.82 6.47
C GLU A 73 -2.19 -3.93 5.04
N ALA A 74 -2.26 -2.84 4.28
CA ALA A 74 -2.61 -2.79 2.87
C ALA A 74 -2.09 -1.51 2.20
N GLY A 75 -1.70 -1.61 0.91
CA GLY A 75 -1.40 -0.44 0.08
C GLY A 75 -2.63 0.15 -0.62
N CYS A 76 -3.63 -0.68 -0.91
CA CYS A 76 -4.94 -0.32 -1.44
C CYS A 76 -5.92 -1.46 -1.17
N HIS A 77 -7.22 -1.22 -1.35
CA HIS A 77 -8.25 -2.23 -1.14
C HIS A 77 -9.03 -2.47 -2.44
N ILE A 78 -9.71 -3.62 -2.54
CA ILE A 78 -10.62 -3.91 -3.64
C ILE A 78 -11.86 -4.60 -3.08
N TRP A 79 -13.05 -4.24 -3.57
CA TRP A 79 -14.28 -4.94 -3.23
C TRP A 79 -14.22 -6.41 -3.64
N LYS A 80 -14.59 -7.29 -2.71
CA LYS A 80 -14.71 -8.71 -3.02
C LYS A 80 -15.90 -8.94 -3.98
N PRO A 81 -15.84 -9.99 -4.83
CA PRO A 81 -16.98 -10.36 -5.66
C PRO A 81 -18.27 -10.56 -4.84
N GLY A 82 -19.40 -10.09 -5.38
CA GLY A 82 -20.72 -10.23 -4.77
C GLY A 82 -21.10 -9.17 -3.74
N ILE A 83 -20.22 -8.20 -3.47
CA ILE A 83 -20.56 -7.06 -2.59
C ILE A 83 -21.43 -6.05 -3.33
N LEU A 84 -22.52 -5.64 -2.69
CA LEU A 84 -23.39 -4.55 -3.14
C LEU A 84 -22.80 -3.20 -2.74
N VAL A 85 -21.84 -2.72 -3.55
CA VAL A 85 -21.01 -1.54 -3.27
C VAL A 85 -21.82 -0.33 -2.80
N ASP A 86 -22.84 0.08 -3.56
CA ASP A 86 -23.65 1.26 -3.23
C ASP A 86 -24.34 1.14 -1.86
N GLN A 87 -24.82 -0.07 -1.52
CA GLN A 87 -25.46 -0.33 -0.22
C GLN A 87 -24.44 -0.30 0.92
N SER A 88 -23.25 -0.88 0.70
CA SER A 88 -22.17 -0.85 1.68
C SER A 88 -21.67 0.57 1.94
N ILE A 89 -21.47 1.37 0.90
CA ILE A 89 -21.08 2.78 1.02
C ILE A 89 -22.16 3.57 1.78
N ALA A 90 -23.43 3.42 1.41
CA ALA A 90 -24.53 4.13 2.09
C ALA A 90 -24.67 3.73 3.57
N ALA A 91 -24.46 2.45 3.89
CA ALA A 91 -24.49 1.98 5.27
C ALA A 91 -23.35 2.55 6.11
N LEU A 92 -22.13 2.61 5.55
CA LEU A 92 -20.95 3.14 6.23
C LEU A 92 -20.95 4.67 6.34
N ALA A 93 -21.65 5.36 5.44
CA ALA A 93 -21.75 6.82 5.44
C ALA A 93 -22.41 7.38 6.71
N SER A 94 -23.36 6.66 7.30
CA SER A 94 -24.05 7.08 8.53
C SER A 94 -24.81 5.92 9.20
N PHE A 95 -24.28 5.45 10.33
CA PHE A 95 -24.88 4.39 11.14
C PHE A 95 -24.71 4.67 12.65
N GLY A 96 -25.35 3.85 13.48
CA GLY A 96 -25.28 3.90 14.95
C GLY A 96 -24.86 2.56 15.54
N VAL A 97 -24.41 2.56 16.80
CA VAL A 97 -24.01 1.32 17.53
C VAL A 97 -25.23 0.46 17.89
N ALA A 98 -26.40 1.09 18.07
CA ALA A 98 -27.66 0.42 18.39
C ALA A 98 -28.67 0.62 17.26
N ASP A 99 -29.69 -0.25 17.19
CA ASP A 99 -30.81 -0.19 16.23
C ASP A 99 -31.70 1.06 16.37
N SER A 100 -31.31 2.04 17.19
CA SER A 100 -32.00 3.33 17.24
C SER A 100 -31.68 4.14 15.99
N ILE A 101 -32.66 4.23 15.09
CA ILE A 101 -32.65 5.09 13.89
C ILE A 101 -32.30 6.56 14.23
N SER A 102 -32.53 6.98 15.47
CA SER A 102 -32.25 8.33 15.97
C SER A 102 -30.77 8.65 16.26
N GLN A 103 -29.86 7.66 16.23
CA GLN A 103 -28.43 7.87 16.56
C GLN A 103 -27.49 7.42 15.44
N ARG A 104 -27.63 7.99 14.24
CA ARG A 104 -26.71 7.73 13.12
C ARG A 104 -25.51 8.68 13.12
N ASN A 105 -24.78 8.68 14.21
CA ASN A 105 -23.67 9.61 14.48
C ASN A 105 -22.28 9.01 14.26
N ILE A 106 -22.19 7.80 13.71
CA ILE A 106 -20.93 7.17 13.31
C ILE A 106 -20.84 7.18 11.80
N HIS A 107 -19.67 7.59 11.33
CA HIS A 107 -19.37 7.72 9.92
C HIS A 107 -18.03 7.05 9.64
N ILE A 108 -18.00 6.18 8.63
CA ILE A 108 -16.78 5.58 8.11
C ILE A 108 -16.57 6.09 6.69
N CYS A 109 -15.40 6.68 6.46
CA CYS A 109 -14.95 7.09 5.14
C CYS A 109 -13.49 6.72 4.93
N GLY A 110 -13.06 6.72 3.68
CA GLY A 110 -11.70 6.40 3.28
C GLY A 110 -11.65 5.60 1.99
N GLU A 111 -10.45 5.40 1.47
CA GLU A 111 -10.22 4.69 0.20
C GLU A 111 -10.77 3.25 0.24
N ALA A 112 -10.62 2.57 1.38
CA ALA A 112 -10.90 1.14 1.52
C ALA A 112 -12.33 0.73 1.12
N TYR A 113 -13.30 1.59 1.44
CA TYR A 113 -14.72 1.39 1.19
C TYR A 113 -15.28 2.47 0.27
N SER A 114 -14.50 2.89 -0.73
CA SER A 114 -14.91 3.88 -1.72
C SER A 114 -15.42 3.26 -3.02
N ASP A 115 -16.01 4.10 -3.87
CA ASP A 115 -16.39 3.76 -5.24
C ASP A 115 -15.22 3.85 -6.24
N PHE A 116 -14.05 4.36 -5.79
CA PHE A 116 -12.85 4.50 -6.61
C PHE A 116 -11.58 4.10 -5.83
N GLN A 117 -11.54 2.82 -5.46
CA GLN A 117 -10.44 2.16 -4.76
C GLN A 117 -9.10 2.24 -5.51
N GLY A 118 -8.01 2.29 -4.77
CA GLY A 118 -6.64 2.48 -5.25
C GLY A 118 -6.23 3.94 -5.47
N PHE A 119 -7.15 4.89 -5.31
CA PHE A 119 -6.93 6.30 -5.60
C PHE A 119 -7.33 7.21 -4.44
N ILE A 120 -6.63 8.32 -4.30
CA ILE A 120 -6.95 9.40 -3.35
C ILE A 120 -8.39 9.90 -3.59
N GLU A 121 -8.80 9.98 -4.86
CA GLU A 121 -10.15 10.41 -5.26
C GLU A 121 -11.25 9.56 -4.61
N GLY A 122 -11.07 8.23 -4.50
CA GLY A 122 -12.03 7.38 -3.79
C GLY A 122 -12.19 7.76 -2.32
N GLY A 123 -11.07 8.04 -1.63
CA GLY A 123 -11.08 8.55 -0.26
C GLY A 123 -11.83 9.89 -0.15
N LEU A 124 -11.55 10.83 -1.04
CA LEU A 124 -12.21 12.15 -1.05
C LEU A 124 -13.71 12.07 -1.33
N ARG A 125 -14.12 11.25 -2.30
CA ARG A 125 -15.55 11.02 -2.62
C ARG A 125 -16.31 10.35 -1.48
N SER A 126 -15.65 9.41 -0.79
CA SER A 126 -16.19 8.77 0.42
C SER A 126 -16.40 9.79 1.55
N VAL A 127 -15.43 10.70 1.78
CA VAL A 127 -15.58 11.82 2.73
C VAL A 127 -16.74 12.74 2.34
N LEU A 128 -16.84 13.13 1.06
CA LEU A 128 -17.94 13.96 0.56
C LEU A 128 -19.31 13.30 0.74
N THR A 129 -19.36 11.97 0.69
CA THR A 129 -20.58 11.21 0.97
C THR A 129 -20.95 11.31 2.44
N VAL A 130 -20.00 11.09 3.35
CA VAL A 130 -20.20 11.23 4.81
C VAL A 130 -20.64 12.65 5.19
N LEU A 131 -20.01 13.69 4.62
CA LEU A 131 -20.30 15.08 4.97
C LEU A 131 -21.76 15.49 4.70
N LYS A 132 -22.46 14.81 3.79
CA LYS A 132 -23.90 15.04 3.54
C LYS A 132 -24.79 14.57 4.71
N HIS A 133 -24.26 13.79 5.63
CA HIS A 133 -24.96 13.23 6.78
C HIS A 133 -24.55 13.88 8.11
N ILE A 134 -23.57 14.78 8.10
CA ILE A 134 -23.14 15.54 9.26
C ILE A 134 -23.82 16.91 9.18
N ASN A 135 -24.68 17.21 10.17
CA ASN A 135 -25.29 18.53 10.34
C ASN A 135 -24.39 19.45 11.18
#